data_AF-A0A962K7J5-F1
#
_entry.id   AF-A0A962K7J5-F1
#
_cell.length_a   1.000
_cell.length_b   1.000
_cell.length_c   1.000
_cell.angle_alpha   90.00
_cell.angle_beta   90.00
_cell.angle_gamma   90.00
#
_symmetry.space_group_name_H-M   'P 1'
#
loop_
_entity.id
_entity.type
_entity.pdbx_description
1 polymer ?
#
loop_
_entity_poly.entity_id
_entity_poly.type
_entity_poly.pdbx_seq_one_letter_code
_entity_poly.pdbx_strand_id
1 'polypeptide(L)' 'PFFMSDEFSIVDCCVTPILWRLPVMGIELPKTKAVKPLLDYRDRLFERDSVLASLSEQEKEMI' A
#
# COMPACT_ATOMS: atom_id res chain seq x y z
N PRO A 1 -8.67 -0.18 10.35
CA PRO A 1 -8.31 -1.60 10.22
C PRO A 1 -7.17 -1.81 9.22
N PHE A 2 -6.28 -2.70 9.60
CA PHE A 2 -5.00 -3.05 8.99
C PHE A 2 -4.99 -4.54 8.65
N PHE A 3 -3.89 -5.05 8.12
CA PHE A 3 -3.88 -6.43 7.64
C PHE A 3 -4.00 -7.42 8.81
N MET A 4 -5.14 -8.12 8.88
CA MET A 4 -5.49 -9.08 9.94
C MET A 4 -5.46 -8.51 11.37
N SER A 5 -5.50 -7.18 11.52
CA SER A 5 -5.40 -6.48 12.79
C SER A 5 -6.20 -5.17 12.75
N ASP A 6 -6.70 -4.71 13.89
CA ASP A 6 -7.32 -3.39 14.00
C ASP A 6 -6.28 -2.27 14.12
N GLU A 7 -5.06 -2.62 14.54
CA GLU A 7 -3.91 -1.72 14.73
C GLU A 7 -2.82 -1.93 13.68
N PHE A 8 -2.09 -0.86 13.36
CA PHE A 8 -0.97 -0.88 12.42
C PHE A 8 0.19 -1.69 13.02
N SER A 9 0.76 -2.58 12.22
CA SER A 9 1.74 -3.56 12.66
C SER A 9 2.89 -3.73 11.67
N ILE A 10 3.86 -4.57 12.02
CA ILE A 10 4.96 -4.92 11.12
C ILE A 10 4.48 -5.60 9.83
N VAL A 11 3.33 -6.28 9.87
CA VAL A 11 2.76 -6.93 8.69
C VAL A 11 2.41 -5.89 7.63
N ASP A 12 1.85 -4.76 8.04
CA ASP A 12 1.55 -3.64 7.16
C ASP A 12 2.83 -3.02 6.57
N CYS A 13 3.89 -2.91 7.38
CA CYS A 13 5.22 -2.48 6.91
C CYS A 13 5.80 -3.42 5.84
N CYS A 14 5.54 -4.73 5.93
CA CYS A 14 5.98 -5.69 4.92
C CYS A 14 5.15 -5.63 3.63
N VAL A 15 3.85 -5.36 3.74
CA VAL A 15 2.94 -5.33 2.58
C VAL A 15 3.02 -4.01 1.82
N THR A 16 3.26 -2.89 2.51
CA THR A 16 3.27 -1.55 1.91
C THR A 16 4.22 -1.43 0.69
N PRO A 17 5.50 -1.86 0.76
CA PRO A 17 6.42 -1.77 -0.36
C PRO A 17 6.01 -2.62 -1.57
N ILE A 18 5.34 -3.75 -1.33
CA ILE A 18 4.82 -4.64 -2.37
C ILE A 18 3.70 -3.92 -3.12
N LEU A 19 2.73 -3.38 -2.39
CA LEU A 19 1.59 -2.65 -2.98
C LEU A 19 2.05 -1.39 -3.74
N TRP A 20 3.08 -0.71 -3.24
CA TRP A 20 3.66 0.48 -3.87
C TRP A 20 4.27 0.17 -5.24
N ARG A 21 4.86 -1.02 -5.39
CA ARG A 21 5.59 -1.44 -6.60
C ARG A 21 4.75 -2.15 -7.64
N LEU A 22 3.47 -2.46 -7.38
CA LEU A 22 2.62 -3.15 -8.35
C LEU A 22 2.58 -2.47 -9.73
N PRO A 23 2.48 -1.12 -9.85
CA PRO A 23 2.46 -0.45 -11.15
C PRO A 23 3.75 -0.67 -11.95
N VAL A 24 4.92 -0.56 -11.31
CA VAL A 24 6.22 -0.77 -11.98
C VAL A 24 6.46 -2.25 -12.35
N MET A 25 5.76 -3.17 -11.69
CA MET A 25 5.77 -4.60 -12.03
C MET A 25 4.76 -4.95 -13.15
N GLY A 26 4.01 -3.97 -13.67
CA GLY A 26 2.96 -4.20 -14.67
C GLY A 26 1.74 -4.94 -14.12
N ILE A 27 1.52 -4.88 -12.80
CA ILE A 27 0.40 -5.54 -12.13
C ILE A 27 -0.68 -4.51 -11.81
N GLU A 28 -1.80 -4.60 -12.51
CA GLU A 28 -2.98 -3.79 -12.23
C GLU A 28 -4.00 -4.55 -11.39
N LEU A 29 -4.39 -3.97 -10.25
CA LEU A 29 -5.46 -4.53 -9.43
C LEU A 29 -6.83 -4.25 -10.08
N PRO A 30 -7.67 -5.27 -10.32
CA PRO A 30 -8.94 -5.07 -10.99
C PRO A 30 -9.90 -4.28 -10.10
N LYS A 31 -10.55 -3.27 -10.67
CA LYS A 31 -11.50 -2.38 -9.96
C LYS A 31 -12.87 -3.05 -9.74
N THR A 32 -12.87 -4.18 -9.05
CA THR A 32 -14.07 -4.97 -8.74
C THR A 32 -14.51 -4.79 -7.29
N LYS A 33 -15.78 -5.10 -6.98
CA LYS A 33 -16.29 -5.05 -5.61
C LYS A 33 -15.50 -5.94 -4.64
N ALA A 34 -15.00 -7.08 -5.12
CA ALA A 34 -14.22 -8.01 -4.32
C ALA A 34 -12.84 -7.44 -3.92
N VAL A 35 -12.24 -6.62 -4.77
CA VAL A 35 -10.91 -6.03 -4.55
C VAL A 35 -10.97 -4.64 -3.90
N LYS A 36 -12.15 -4.01 -3.87
CA LYS A 36 -12.34 -2.70 -3.23
C LYS A 36 -11.75 -2.59 -1.80
N PRO A 37 -11.95 -3.56 -0.89
CA PRO A 37 -11.38 -3.46 0.45
C PRO A 37 -9.85 -3.39 0.46
N LEU A 38 -9.19 -4.07 -0.49
CA LEU A 38 -7.74 -4.03 -0.66
C LEU A 38 -7.27 -2.67 -1.17
N LEU A 39 -7.99 -2.08 -2.14
CA LEU A 39 -7.69 -0.74 -2.64
C LEU A 39 -7.85 0.31 -1.54
N ASP A 40 -8.96 0.25 -0.81
CA ASP A 40 -9.20 1.18 0.30
C ASP A 40 -8.14 1.00 1.42
N TYR A 41 -7.62 -0.22 1.63
CA TYR A 41 -6.52 -0.48 2.56
C TYR A 41 -5.19 0.09 2.08
N ARG A 42 -4.85 -0.11 0.80
CA ARG A 42 -3.66 0.46 0.16
C ARG A 42 -3.64 1.98 0.33
N ASP A 43 -4.76 2.64 0.01
CA ASP A 43 -4.83 4.10 0.05
C ASP A 43 -4.59 4.63 1.48
N ARG A 44 -5.19 3.99 2.49
CA ARG A 44 -4.92 4.31 3.91
C ARG A 44 -3.45 4.13 4.33
N LEU A 45 -2.76 3.13 3.79
CA LEU A 45 -1.34 2.94 4.08
C LEU A 45 -0.52 4.08 3.48
N PHE A 46 -0.81 4.46 2.23
CA PHE A 46 -0.02 5.44 1.50
C PHE A 46 -0.23 6.87 2.00
N GLU A 47 -1.39 7.17 2.58
CA GLU A 47 -1.68 8.46 3.22
C GLU A 47 -0.99 8.65 4.58
N ARG A 48 -0.36 7.61 5.14
CA ARG A 48 0.22 7.67 6.48
C ARG A 48 1.57 8.38 6.46
N ASP A 49 1.74 9.41 7.29
CA ASP A 49 2.99 10.19 7.38
C ASP A 49 4.25 9.33 7.56
N SER A 50 4.16 8.27 8.38
CA SER A 50 5.30 7.36 8.59
C SER A 50 5.68 6.57 7.34
N VAL A 51 4.71 6.25 6.48
CA VAL A 51 4.96 5.57 5.20
C VAL A 51 5.57 6.57 4.23
N LEU A 52 4.98 7.75 4.07
CA LEU A 52 5.50 8.80 3.18
C LEU A 52 6.93 9.22 3.55
N ALA A 53 7.23 9.31 4.84
CA ALA A 53 8.57 9.62 5.34
C ALA A 53 9.58 8.47 5.14
N SER A 54 9.12 7.22 5.00
CA SER A 54 9.99 6.06 4.80
C SER A 54 10.42 5.85 3.35
N LEU A 55 9.70 6.44 2.39
CA LEU A 55 9.98 6.29 0.97
C LEU A 55 11.23 7.08 0.57
N SER A 56 12.13 6.42 -0.15
CA SER A 56 13.20 7.08 -0.89
C SER A 56 12.64 7.95 -2.02
N GLU A 57 13.44 8.91 -2.51
CA GLU A 57 13.04 9.76 -3.64
C GLU A 57 12.71 8.91 -4.89
N GLN A 58 13.49 7.86 -5.13
CA GLN A 58 13.24 6.93 -6.23
C GLN A 58 11.90 6.21 -6.09
N GLU A 59 11.48 5.86 -4.87
CA GLU A 59 10.18 5.24 -4.64
C GLU A 59 9.04 6.24 -4.83
N LYS A 60 9.20 7.50 -4.41
CA LYS A 60 8.19 8.55 -4.62
C LYS A 60 7.91 8.81 -6.10
N GLU A 61 8.92 8.68 -6.95
CA GLU A 61 8.82 8.81 -8.41
C GLU A 61 8.15 7.61 -9.10
N MET A 62 7.89 6.49 -8.40
CA MET A 62 7.25 5.29 -8.99
C MET A 62 5.73 5.41 -9.18
N ILE A 63 5.07 6.40 -8.56
CA ILE A 63 3.62 6.60 -8.57
C ILE A 63 3.22 7.72 -9.51
#